data_AF-A0A8T2MZA9-F1
#
_entry.id   AF-A0A8T2MZA9-F1
#
_cell.length_a   1.000
_cell.length_b   1.000
_cell.length_c   1.000
_cell.angle_alpha   90.00
_cell.angle_beta   90.00
_cell.angle_gamma   90.00
#
_symmetry.space_group_name_H-M   'P 1'
#
loop_
_entity.id
_entity.type
_entity.pdbx_description
1 polymer ?
#
loop_
_entity_poly.entity_id
_entity_poly.type
_entity_poly.pdbx_seq_one_letter_code
_entity_poly.pdbx_strand_id
1 'polypeptide(L)'
;MAMARATAEGTGRLFFEFYRLLNAARPKEGEDRPFFWLFENVVAMGVSDKRDISRFLECNPVMIDAIEVSAAHRARYFWGNLPGMNSSPTVISETESPPSLSSLHAPPSVCILP
;
A
#
# COMPACT_ATOMS: atom_id res chain seq x y z
N MET A 1 -6.88 -21.03 7.83
CA MET A 1 -5.44 -21.22 7.61
C MET A 1 -5.13 -21.23 6.11
N ALA A 2 -5.15 -20.07 5.46
CA ALA A 2 -4.89 -19.96 4.02
C ALA A 2 -3.43 -19.53 3.78
N MET A 3 -2.50 -20.46 4.04
CA MET A 3 -1.12 -20.42 3.54
C MET A 3 -0.59 -21.86 3.39
N ALA A 4 -1.49 -22.81 3.11
CA ALA A 4 -1.18 -24.21 2.79
C ALA A 4 -1.13 -24.47 1.27
N ARG A 5 -0.84 -23.42 0.50
CA ARG A 5 -0.42 -23.53 -0.88
C ARG A 5 0.54 -22.38 -1.08
N ALA A 6 1.82 -22.63 -0.83
CA ALA A 6 2.84 -21.85 -1.50
C ALA A 6 2.46 -21.85 -2.98
N THR A 7 2.00 -20.70 -3.48
CA THR A 7 1.76 -20.50 -4.91
C THR A 7 3.13 -20.55 -5.56
N ALA A 8 3.54 -21.77 -5.89
CA ALA A 8 4.76 -22.11 -6.62
C ALA A 8 4.67 -21.73 -8.11
N GLU A 9 3.68 -20.91 -8.48
CA GLU A 9 3.47 -20.36 -9.82
C GLU A 9 3.20 -18.85 -9.69
N GLY A 10 3.96 -18.03 -10.44
CA GLY A 10 3.83 -16.57 -10.51
C GLY A 10 4.69 -15.74 -9.53
N THR A 11 4.40 -14.44 -9.44
CA THR A 11 5.15 -13.42 -8.68
C THR A 11 5.21 -13.70 -7.16
N GLY A 12 4.31 -14.53 -6.62
CA GLY A 12 4.27 -14.88 -5.20
C GLY A 12 5.57 -15.49 -4.67
N ARG A 13 6.29 -16.25 -5.50
CA ARG A 13 7.61 -16.81 -5.14
C ARG A 13 8.65 -15.71 -4.90
N LEU A 14 8.64 -14.65 -5.70
CA LEU A 14 9.59 -13.54 -5.55
C LEU A 14 9.34 -12.76 -4.26
N PHE A 15 8.07 -12.60 -3.88
CA PHE A 15 7.72 -11.98 -2.60
C PHE A 15 8.28 -12.75 -1.40
N PHE A 16 8.12 -14.08 -1.36
CA PHE A 16 8.63 -14.86 -0.23
C PHE A 16 10.16 -14.89 -0.15
N GLU A 17 10.86 -14.88 -1.29
CA GLU A 17 12.32 -14.72 -1.29
C GLU A 17 12.74 -13.34 -0.80
N PHE A 18 12.05 -12.28 -1.23
CA PHE A 18 12.27 -10.94 -0.70
C PHE A 18 12.06 -10.89 0.82
N TYR A 19 10.95 -11.45 1.32
CA TYR A 19 10.65 -11.48 2.74
C TYR A 19 11.71 -12.25 3.55
N ARG A 20 12.18 -13.39 3.02
CA ARG A 20 13.28 -14.16 3.62
C ARG A 20 14.56 -13.33 3.71
N LEU A 21 14.93 -12.63 2.64
CA LEU A 21 16.11 -11.78 2.61
C LEU A 21 15.96 -10.55 3.51
N LEU A 22 14.77 -9.94 3.55
CA LEU A 22 14.46 -8.81 4.42
C LEU A 22 14.66 -9.19 5.90
N ASN A 23 14.16 -10.34 6.31
CA ASN A 23 14.34 -10.83 7.68
C ASN A 23 15.80 -11.18 7.98
N ALA A 24 16.53 -11.75 7.02
CA ALA A 24 17.96 -12.03 7.20
C ALA A 24 18.83 -10.77 7.25
N ALA A 25 18.43 -9.70 6.54
CA ALA A 25 19.16 -8.44 6.47
C ALA A 25 18.80 -7.45 7.59
N ARG A 26 17.68 -7.68 8.31
CA ARG A 26 17.23 -6.83 9.42
C ARG A 26 18.33 -6.75 10.49
N PRO A 27 18.66 -5.55 11.01
CA PRO A 27 19.60 -5.40 12.12
C PRO A 27 19.16 -6.23 13.32
N LYS A 28 20.13 -6.79 14.03
CA LYS A 28 19.85 -7.48 15.29
C LYS A 28 19.48 -6.44 16.36
N GLU A 29 18.76 -6.90 17.39
CA GLU A 29 18.45 -6.05 18.53
C GLU A 29 19.75 -5.52 19.16
N GLY A 30 19.84 -4.20 19.33
CA GLY A 30 21.04 -3.50 19.81
C GLY A 30 21.99 -3.00 18.72
N GLU A 31 21.77 -3.30 17.44
CA GLU A 31 22.52 -2.69 16.33
C GLU A 31 21.86 -1.37 15.88
N ASP A 32 22.48 -0.22 16.19
CA ASP A 32 21.97 1.12 15.82
C ASP A 32 22.34 1.54 14.38
N ARG A 33 22.31 0.58 13.44
CA ARG A 33 22.57 0.88 12.03
C ARG A 33 21.25 1.27 11.33
N PRO A 34 21.19 2.38 10.58
CA PRO A 34 20.04 2.70 9.75
C PRO A 34 19.75 1.55 8.79
N PHE A 35 18.49 1.12 8.74
CA PHE A 35 18.05 0.04 7.86
C PHE A 35 16.79 0.45 7.10
N PHE A 36 16.91 0.41 5.77
CA PHE A 36 15.84 0.78 4.87
C PHE A 36 15.54 -0.35 3.91
N TRP A 37 14.26 -0.52 3.59
CA TRP A 37 13.79 -1.50 2.64
C TRP A 37 12.59 -0.94 1.87
N LEU A 38 12.41 -1.45 0.66
CA LEU A 38 11.32 -1.10 -0.23
C LEU A 38 10.94 -2.32 -1.07
N PHE A 39 9.65 -2.60 -1.18
CA PHE A 39 9.08 -3.62 -2.04
C PHE A 39 8.06 -2.97 -2.98
N GLU A 40 8.17 -3.27 -4.27
CA GLU A 40 7.30 -2.74 -5.33
C GLU A 40 6.47 -3.88 -5.95
N ASN A 41 5.22 -3.58 -6.29
CA ASN A 41 4.41 -4.48 -7.11
C ASN A 41 3.33 -3.72 -7.92
N VAL A 42 2.77 -4.41 -8.92
CA VAL A 42 1.72 -3.86 -9.79
C VAL A 42 0.40 -3.61 -9.06
N VAL A 43 -0.31 -2.54 -9.43
CA VAL A 43 -1.65 -2.24 -8.88
C VAL A 43 -2.71 -3.28 -9.25
N ALA A 44 -2.50 -3.98 -10.37
CA ALA A 44 -3.41 -5.01 -10.89
C ALA A 44 -3.34 -6.35 -10.13
N MET A 45 -2.61 -6.41 -9.01
CA MET A 45 -2.53 -7.61 -8.18
C MET A 45 -3.85 -7.93 -7.48
N GLY A 46 -4.07 -9.20 -7.11
CA GLY A 46 -5.26 -9.61 -6.39
C GLY A 46 -5.40 -8.93 -5.03
N VAL A 47 -6.64 -8.61 -4.63
CA VAL A 47 -6.93 -7.98 -3.32
C VAL A 47 -6.47 -8.85 -2.15
N SER A 48 -6.59 -10.18 -2.28
CA SER A 48 -6.06 -11.14 -1.31
C SER A 48 -4.54 -11.00 -1.17
N ASP A 49 -3.84 -10.90 -2.29
CA ASP A 49 -2.37 -10.86 -2.33
C ASP A 49 -1.88 -9.54 -1.76
N LYS A 50 -2.49 -8.40 -2.13
CA LYS A 50 -2.22 -7.09 -1.53
C LYS A 50 -2.36 -7.15 -0.01
N ARG A 51 -3.46 -7.73 0.48
CA ARG A 51 -3.73 -7.85 1.93
C ARG A 51 -2.71 -8.75 2.62
N ASP A 52 -2.36 -9.88 2.03
CA ASP A 52 -1.44 -10.82 2.65
C ASP A 52 -0.01 -10.27 2.65
N ILE A 53 0.43 -9.60 1.57
CA ILE A 53 1.72 -8.88 1.53
C ILE A 53 1.78 -7.82 2.63
N SER A 54 0.74 -6.98 2.77
CA SER A 54 0.70 -5.98 3.84
C SER A 54 0.77 -6.59 5.24
N ARG A 55 0.21 -7.80 5.44
CA ARG A 55 0.30 -8.52 6.72
C ARG A 55 1.71 -9.01 7.00
N PHE A 56 2.39 -9.60 6.01
CA PHE A 56 3.76 -10.07 6.16
C PHE A 56 4.76 -8.92 6.36
N LEU A 57 4.56 -7.81 5.66
CA LEU A 57 5.44 -6.64 5.72
C LEU A 57 5.10 -5.64 6.83
N GLU A 58 4.00 -5.88 7.56
CA GLU A 58 3.54 -5.07 8.70
C GLU A 58 3.29 -3.59 8.35
N CYS A 59 3.00 -3.27 7.08
CA CYS A 59 2.64 -1.93 6.65
C CYS A 59 1.69 -1.95 5.44
N ASN A 60 0.94 -0.87 5.23
CA ASN A 60 0.11 -0.71 4.04
C ASN A 60 0.95 -0.15 2.87
N PRO A 61 0.58 -0.47 1.61
CA PRO A 61 1.25 0.12 0.46
C PRO A 61 0.84 1.58 0.29
N VAL A 62 1.78 2.35 -0.25
CA VAL A 62 1.51 3.64 -0.89
C VAL A 62 1.35 3.39 -2.39
N MET A 63 0.32 3.97 -3.01
CA MET A 63 0.15 3.96 -4.46
C MET A 63 0.79 5.20 -5.06
N ILE A 64 1.65 5.02 -6.07
CA ILE A 64 2.28 6.12 -6.82
C ILE A 64 2.11 5.83 -8.31
N ASP A 65 1.65 6.83 -9.08
CA ASP A 65 1.63 6.77 -10.54
C ASP A 65 2.77 7.61 -11.13
N ALA A 66 3.51 7.00 -12.06
CA ALA A 66 4.64 7.63 -12.72
C ALA A 66 4.23 8.82 -13.61
N ILE A 67 2.92 9.02 -13.87
CA ILE A 67 2.43 10.20 -14.60
C ILE A 67 2.86 11.51 -13.94
N GLU A 68 3.05 11.53 -12.63
CA GLU A 68 3.42 12.74 -11.88
C GLU A 68 4.85 13.20 -12.18
N VAL A 69 5.70 12.31 -12.68
CA VAL A 69 7.13 12.56 -12.91
C VAL A 69 7.59 12.19 -14.31
N SER A 70 6.70 11.62 -15.13
CA SER A 70 6.99 11.13 -16.48
C SER A 70 5.72 11.08 -17.34
N ALA A 71 5.85 10.88 -18.65
CA ALA A 71 4.71 10.73 -19.55
C ALA A 71 4.08 9.31 -19.54
N ALA A 72 4.36 8.49 -18.51
CA ALA A 72 3.93 7.09 -18.46
C ALA A 72 2.88 6.85 -17.36
N HIS A 73 1.75 6.25 -17.72
CA HIS A 73 0.77 5.71 -16.77
C HIS A 73 1.27 4.37 -16.23
N ARG A 74 1.91 4.40 -15.07
CA ARG A 74 2.54 3.23 -14.45
C ARG A 74 2.31 3.26 -12.94
N ALA A 75 1.05 3.20 -12.53
CA ALA A 75 0.67 3.07 -11.14
C ALA A 75 1.24 1.79 -10.51
N ARG A 76 1.84 1.93 -9.32
CA ARG A 76 2.47 0.85 -8.54
C ARG A 76 2.22 1.00 -7.05
N TYR A 77 2.18 -0.13 -6.35
CA TYR A 77 2.17 -0.20 -4.90
C TYR A 77 3.59 -0.31 -4.36
N PHE A 78 3.87 0.45 -3.31
CA PHE A 78 5.15 0.47 -2.61
C PHE A 78 4.95 0.22 -1.12
N TRP A 79 5.59 -0.82 -0.58
CA TRP A 79 5.72 -1.07 0.86
C TRP A 79 7.15 -0.76 1.27
N GLY A 80 7.35 -0.11 2.41
CA GLY A 80 8.70 0.21 2.87
C GLY A 80 8.71 1.16 4.06
N ASN A 81 9.91 1.48 4.51
CA ASN A 81 10.15 2.36 5.65
C ASN A 81 11.01 3.58 5.26
N LEU A 82 11.04 3.97 3.98
CA LEU A 82 11.76 5.16 3.57
C LEU A 82 11.11 6.41 4.18
N PRO A 83 11.92 7.37 4.65
CA PRO A 83 11.40 8.62 5.19
C PRO A 83 10.60 9.36 4.11
N GLY A 84 9.43 9.89 4.49
CA GLY A 84 8.57 10.68 3.60
C GLY A 84 7.58 9.87 2.75
N MET A 85 7.64 8.52 2.74
CA MET A 85 6.72 7.70 1.92
C MET A 85 5.24 7.94 2.23
N ASN A 86 4.88 8.14 3.49
CA ASN A 86 3.50 8.38 3.96
C ASN A 86 3.16 9.87 4.13
N SER A 87 4.12 10.75 3.89
CA SER A 87 4.01 12.19 4.15
C SER A 87 3.96 13.02 2.87
N SER A 88 4.13 12.39 1.70
CA SER A 88 3.93 13.08 0.42
C SER A 88 2.44 13.44 0.24
N PRO A 89 2.11 14.67 -0.20
CA PRO A 89 0.73 15.11 -0.41
C PRO A 89 -0.02 14.32 -1.49
N THR A 90 0.67 13.44 -2.22
CA THR A 90 0.10 12.61 -3.27
C THR A 90 -0.34 11.20 -2.83
N VAL A 91 -0.22 10.87 -1.54
CA VAL A 91 -0.53 9.52 -1.05
C VAL A 91 -2.03 9.25 -1.07
N ILE A 92 -2.49 8.47 -2.06
CA ILE A 92 -3.79 7.80 -1.99
C ILE A 92 -3.59 6.54 -1.16
N SER A 93 -3.71 6.69 0.17
CA SER A 93 -3.99 5.54 1.03
C SER A 93 -5.44 5.13 0.77
N GLU A 94 -5.66 4.03 0.05
CA GLU A 94 -6.98 3.41 -0.04
C GLU A 94 -7.37 2.81 1.32
N THR A 95 -7.68 3.67 2.27
CA THR A 95 -8.34 3.38 3.53
C THR A 95 -9.53 4.32 3.66
N GLU A 96 -10.49 4.20 2.75
CA GLU A 96 -11.84 4.69 3.01
C GLU A 96 -12.83 3.88 2.17
N SER A 97 -13.55 2.98 2.84
CA SER A 97 -14.87 2.56 2.38
C SER A 97 -15.71 3.82 2.09
N PRO A 98 -16.43 3.92 0.96
CA PRO A 98 -17.20 5.12 0.64
C PRO A 98 -18.19 5.42 1.77
N PRO A 99 -18.41 6.69 2.13
CA PRO A 99 -19.41 7.03 3.14
C PRO A 99 -20.77 6.48 2.68
N SER A 100 -21.40 5.68 3.53
CA SER A 100 -22.75 5.21 3.30
C SER A 100 -23.66 6.41 3.05
N LEU A 101 -24.56 6.28 2.06
CA LEU A 101 -25.54 7.30 1.62
C LEU A 101 -26.53 7.78 2.70
N SER A 102 -26.28 7.50 3.98
CA SER A 102 -27.14 7.80 5.12
C SER A 102 -26.89 9.16 5.75
N SER A 103 -25.90 9.95 5.32
CA SER A 103 -25.52 11.23 5.95
C SER A 103 -25.69 12.47 5.07
N LEU A 104 -26.37 12.39 3.91
CA LEU A 104 -26.85 13.59 3.22
C LEU A 104 -27.97 14.24 4.05
N HIS A 105 -27.58 15.09 5.00
CA HIS A 105 -28.50 16.06 5.57
C HIS A 105 -28.89 17.03 4.45
N ALA A 106 -30.19 17.07 4.14
CA ALA A 106 -30.75 17.96 3.13
C ALA A 106 -30.32 19.43 3.36
N PRO A 107 -30.04 20.22 2.31
CA PRO A 107 -29.68 21.62 2.45
C PRO A 107 -30.87 22.41 3.05
N PRO A 108 -30.62 23.41 3.91
CA PRO A 108 -31.69 24.23 4.47
C PRO A 108 -32.32 25.07 3.36
N SER A 109 -33.64 25.23 3.48
CA SER A 109 -34.53 25.92 2.57
C SER A 109 -33.95 27.24 2.04
N VAL A 110 -34.00 27.37 0.71
CA VAL A 110 -33.74 28.60 -0.03
C VAL A 110 -34.68 29.71 0.47
N CYS A 111 -34.11 30.75 1.08
CA CYS A 111 -34.79 32.02 1.28
C CYS A 111 -34.82 32.77 -0.05
N ILE A 112 -35.99 32.88 -0.69
CA ILE A 112 -36.29 33.95 -1.63
C ILE A 112 -37.67 34.52 -1.28
N LEU A 113 -37.67 35.70 -0.66
CA LEU A 113 -38.68 36.75 -0.84
C LEU A 113 -38.10 37.75 -1.86
N PRO A 114 -38.90 38.58 -2.57
CA PRO A 114 -40.24 39.05 -2.21
C PRO A 114 -41.38 38.59 -3.14
#